data_AF-A0A973PDQ9-F1
#
_entry.id   AF-A0A973PDQ9-F1
#
_cell.length_a   1.000
_cell.length_b   1.000
_cell.length_c   1.000
_cell.angle_alpha   90.00
_cell.angle_beta   90.00
_cell.angle_gamma   90.00
#
_symmetry.space_group_name_H-M   'P 1'
#
loop_
_entity.id
_entity.type
_entity.pdbx_description
1 polymer ?
#
loop_
_entity_poly.entity_id
_entity_poly.type
_entity_poly.pdbx_seq_one_letter_code
_entity_poly.pdbx_strand_id
1 'polypeptide(L)'
;READAIAREELSRAGLDRQIWQCPVVLLADVRSVGVQGDGRTYGHPVVLRPVTSEDAMTADWARVPYDVLSRISTRITNEVREVNRVVVDVTSKPPGTIEWE
;
A
#
# COMPACT_ATOMS: atom_id res chain seq x y z
N ARG A 1 -8.64 -0.31 -7.20
CA ARG A 1 -9.34 1.00 -7.12
C ARG A 1 -9.83 1.29 -5.71
N GLU A 2 -10.61 0.40 -5.08
CA GLU A 2 -11.05 0.60 -3.68
C GLU A 2 -9.88 0.71 -2.69
N ALA A 3 -8.90 -0.19 -2.78
CA ALA A 3 -7.69 -0.12 -1.95
C ALA A 3 -6.89 1.18 -2.13
N ASP A 4 -6.84 1.73 -3.35
CA ASP A 4 -6.21 3.03 -3.64
C ASP A 4 -6.95 4.18 -2.95
N ALA A 5 -8.28 4.19 -3.02
CA ALA A 5 -9.11 5.20 -2.36
C ALA A 5 -8.92 5.18 -0.84
N ILE A 6 -8.89 3.99 -0.22
CA ILE A 6 -8.65 3.84 1.21
C ILE A 6 -7.25 4.36 1.60
N ALA A 7 -6.21 3.96 0.85
CA ALA A 7 -4.85 4.42 1.13
C ALA A 7 -4.76 5.95 1.05
N ARG A 8 -5.28 6.55 -0.03
CA ARG A 8 -5.29 8.00 -0.21
C ARG A 8 -6.03 8.71 0.92
N GLU A 9 -7.22 8.24 1.26
CA GLU A 9 -8.03 8.84 2.32
C GLU A 9 -7.30 8.86 3.67
N GLU A 10 -6.69 7.74 4.07
CA GLU A 10 -5.98 7.66 5.35
C GLU A 10 -4.67 8.46 5.35
N LEU A 11 -3.98 8.56 4.22
CA LEU A 11 -2.80 9.43 4.09
C LEU A 11 -3.18 10.92 4.19
N SER A 12 -4.27 11.33 3.56
CA SER A 12 -4.78 12.71 3.66
C SER A 12 -5.30 13.03 5.07
N ARG A 13 -6.02 12.11 5.71
CA ARG A 13 -6.44 12.23 7.11
C ARG A 13 -5.27 12.38 8.07
N ALA A 14 -4.13 11.76 7.76
CA ALA A 14 -2.89 11.89 8.52
C ALA A 14 -2.08 13.17 8.18
N GLY A 15 -2.54 14.00 7.23
CA GLY A 15 -1.85 15.22 6.81
C GLY A 15 -0.57 14.98 6.01
N LEU A 16 -0.44 13.82 5.36
CA LEU A 16 0.78 13.41 4.66
C LEU A 16 0.83 13.83 3.18
N ASP A 17 -0.22 14.47 2.66
CA ASP A 17 -0.35 14.87 1.24
C ASP A 17 0.81 15.75 0.74
N ARG A 18 1.46 16.50 1.63
CA ARG A 18 2.61 17.36 1.27
C ARG A 18 3.96 16.66 1.39
N GLN A 19 4.01 15.52 2.08
CA GLN A 19 5.24 14.76 2.33
C GLN A 19 5.39 13.61 1.34
N ILE A 20 4.30 12.92 1.05
CA ILE A 20 4.26 11.80 0.12
C ILE A 20 3.94 12.35 -1.26
N TRP A 21 4.86 12.15 -2.20
CA TRP A 21 4.68 12.57 -3.58
C TRP A 21 3.62 11.70 -4.27
N GLN A 22 3.79 10.39 -4.19
CA GLN A 22 2.89 9.39 -4.76
C GLN A 22 2.83 8.17 -3.84
N CYS A 23 1.70 7.47 -3.86
CA CYS A 23 1.55 6.17 -3.21
C CYS A 23 0.75 5.21 -4.09
N PRO A 24 1.33 4.67 -5.17
CA PRO A 24 0.66 3.64 -5.96
C PRO A 24 0.22 2.46 -5.07
N VAL A 25 -0.97 1.92 -5.38
CA VAL A 25 -1.49 0.72 -4.75
C VAL A 25 -1.61 -0.37 -5.80
N VAL A 26 -0.66 -1.31 -5.78
CA VAL A 26 -0.50 -2.33 -6.81
C VAL A 26 -1.14 -3.64 -6.36
N LEU A 27 -2.03 -4.20 -7.17
CA LEU A 27 -2.62 -5.51 -6.93
C LEU A 27 -1.74 -6.60 -7.57
N LEU A 28 -1.28 -7.56 -6.78
CA LEU A 28 -0.58 -8.72 -7.31
C LEU A 28 -1.59 -9.80 -7.70
N ALA A 29 -2.25 -9.62 -8.85
CA ALA A 29 -3.38 -10.43 -9.30
C ALA A 29 -3.04 -11.93 -9.47
N ASP A 30 -1.81 -12.25 -9.87
CA ASP A 30 -1.37 -13.65 -10.04
C ASP A 30 -0.80 -14.27 -8.76
N VAL A 31 -0.73 -13.52 -7.66
CA VAL A 31 -0.27 -13.99 -6.37
C VAL A 31 -1.45 -14.24 -5.44
N ARG A 32 -1.48 -15.40 -4.79
CA ARG A 32 -2.40 -15.73 -3.71
C ARG A 32 -1.66 -15.81 -2.39
N SER A 33 -2.29 -15.32 -1.33
CA SER A 33 -1.78 -15.47 0.02
C SER A 33 -2.85 -16.09 0.92
N VAL A 34 -2.43 -16.79 1.99
CA VAL A 34 -3.36 -17.34 2.98
C VAL A 34 -3.71 -16.25 3.98
N GLY A 35 -5.00 -16.13 4.29
CA GLY A 35 -5.56 -15.35 5.39
C GLY A 35 -6.45 -16.22 6.28
N VAL A 36 -6.92 -15.62 7.37
CA VAL A 36 -7.92 -16.22 8.25
C VAL A 36 -9.05 -15.21 8.40
N GLN A 37 -10.28 -15.64 8.11
CA GLN A 37 -11.49 -14.86 8.36
C GLN A 37 -12.51 -15.77 9.04
N GLY A 38 -12.99 -15.36 10.22
CA GLY A 38 -13.74 -16.25 11.11
C GLY A 38 -12.90 -17.48 11.49
N ASP A 39 -13.49 -18.66 11.37
CA ASP A 39 -12.84 -19.94 11.70
C ASP A 39 -12.20 -20.63 10.47
N GLY A 40 -12.20 -19.97 9.31
CA GLY A 40 -11.78 -20.54 8.03
C GLY A 40 -10.51 -19.92 7.44
N ARG A 41 -9.80 -20.72 6.63
CA ARG A 41 -8.72 -20.21 5.77
C ARG A 41 -9.32 -19.55 4.54
N THR A 42 -8.79 -18.38 4.18
CA THR A 42 -9.16 -17.66 2.97
C THR A 42 -7.95 -17.46 2.05
N TYR A 43 -8.21 -17.32 0.75
CA TYR A 43 -7.19 -17.10 -0.27
C TYR A 43 -7.51 -15.82 -1.03
N GLY A 44 -6.89 -14.73 -0.63
CA GLY A 44 -6.97 -13.43 -1.28
C GLY A 44 -5.67 -13.05 -1.98
N HIS A 45 -5.70 -11.88 -2.59
CA HIS A 45 -4.55 -11.28 -3.24
C HIS A 45 -3.83 -10.31 -2.30
N PRO A 46 -2.49 -10.25 -2.33
CA PRO A 46 -1.77 -9.16 -1.70
C PRO A 46 -1.88 -7.88 -2.52
N VAL A 47 -1.90 -6.74 -1.82
CA VAL A 47 -1.65 -5.42 -2.40
C VAL A 47 -0.37 -4.82 -1.85
N VAL A 48 0.35 -4.10 -2.70
CA VAL A 48 1.56 -3.36 -2.36
C VAL A 48 1.20 -1.88 -2.22
N LEU A 49 1.53 -1.29 -1.08
CA LEU A 49 1.56 0.16 -0.90
C LEU A 49 2.95 0.66 -1.29
N ARG A 50 3.00 1.64 -2.20
CA ARG A 50 4.26 2.19 -2.71
C ARG A 50 4.43 3.68 -2.35
N PRO A 51 4.51 4.05 -1.06
CA PRO A 51 4.65 5.45 -0.69
C PRO A 51 6.07 5.92 -1.04
N VAL A 52 6.17 6.99 -1.82
CA VAL A 52 7.47 7.57 -2.22
C VAL A 52 7.52 9.07 -1.93
N THR A 53 8.68 9.52 -1.50
CA THR A 53 9.08 10.94 -1.50
C THR A 53 9.97 11.17 -2.71
N SER A 54 9.85 12.34 -3.34
CA SER A 54 10.68 12.70 -4.49
C SER A 54 11.30 14.07 -4.23
N GLU A 55 12.62 14.14 -4.36
CA GLU A 55 13.36 15.43 -4.41
C GLU A 55 13.49 15.91 -5.86
N ASP A 56 13.55 14.96 -6.81
CA ASP A 56 13.46 15.19 -8.25
C ASP A 56 12.89 13.94 -8.95
N ALA A 57 12.48 14.06 -10.22
CA ALA A 57 11.90 12.93 -10.96
C ALA A 57 12.89 11.76 -11.19
N MET A 58 14.17 11.93 -10.89
CA MET A 58 15.23 10.96 -11.15
C MET A 58 15.49 10.05 -9.95
N THR A 59 15.35 10.57 -8.72
CA THR A 59 15.57 9.84 -7.47
C THR A 59 14.34 9.89 -6.57
N ALA A 60 14.00 8.76 -5.97
CA ALA A 60 12.89 8.70 -5.02
C ALA A 60 13.22 7.74 -3.89
N ASP A 61 12.86 8.15 -2.69
CA ASP A 61 13.01 7.35 -1.49
C ASP A 61 11.64 6.83 -1.08
N TRP A 62 11.58 5.62 -0.51
CA TRP A 62 10.32 5.15 0.06
C TRP A 62 9.95 6.02 1.27
N ALA A 63 8.68 6.44 1.39
CA ALA A 63 8.28 7.31 2.48
C ALA A 63 8.05 6.52 3.77
N ARG A 64 8.57 7.04 4.89
CA ARG A 64 8.45 6.41 6.21
C ARG A 64 7.08 6.77 6.82
N VAL A 65 6.03 6.16 6.28
CA VAL A 65 4.66 6.36 6.77
C VAL A 65 4.55 5.90 8.23
N PRO A 66 3.94 6.70 9.14
CA PRO A 66 3.74 6.29 10.53
C PRO A 66 3.04 4.93 10.63
N TYR A 67 3.52 4.08 11.54
CA TYR A 67 3.01 2.71 11.64
C TYR A 67 1.53 2.63 12.01
N ASP A 68 1.00 3.62 12.74
CA ASP A 68 -0.42 3.70 13.07
C ASP A 68 -1.28 3.99 11.82
N VAL A 69 -0.78 4.82 10.90
CA VAL A 69 -1.43 5.10 9.61
C VAL A 69 -1.41 3.83 8.75
N LEU A 70 -0.27 3.15 8.65
CA LEU A 70 -0.15 1.88 7.93
C LEU A 70 -1.07 0.80 8.51
N SER A 71 -1.19 0.74 9.84
CA SER A 71 -2.10 -0.18 10.52
C SER A 71 -3.57 0.09 10.19
N ARG A 72 -3.99 1.37 10.16
CA ARG A 72 -5.34 1.78 9.74
C ARG A 72 -5.60 1.42 8.28
N ILE A 73 -4.69 1.76 7.37
CA ILE A 73 -4.80 1.42 5.95
C ILE A 73 -4.96 -0.10 5.77
N SER A 74 -4.07 -0.89 6.39
CA SER A 74 -4.09 -2.35 6.30
C SER A 74 -5.41 -2.93 6.81
N THR A 75 -5.88 -2.47 7.96
CA THR A 75 -7.14 -2.90 8.57
C THR A 75 -8.33 -2.58 7.68
N ARG A 76 -8.40 -1.35 7.16
CA ARG A 76 -9.48 -0.93 6.28
C ARG A 76 -9.48 -1.69 4.97
N ILE A 77 -8.34 -1.81 4.29
CA ILE A 77 -8.24 -2.57 3.03
C ILE A 77 -8.69 -4.02 3.22
N THR A 78 -8.19 -4.71 4.25
CA THR A 78 -8.50 -6.14 4.45
C THR A 78 -9.93 -6.41 4.93
N ASN A 79 -10.60 -5.41 5.51
CA ASN A 79 -12.00 -5.52 5.93
C ASN A 79 -13.00 -5.03 4.87
N GLU A 80 -12.65 -4.00 4.09
CA GLU A 80 -13.54 -3.35 3.13
C GLU A 80 -13.39 -3.95 1.72
N VAL A 81 -12.21 -4.46 1.35
CA VAL A 81 -11.92 -4.99 0.00
C VAL A 81 -11.85 -6.52 0.04
N ARG A 82 -12.96 -7.17 -0.29
CA ARG A 82 -13.17 -8.62 -0.11
C ARG A 82 -12.09 -9.53 -0.71
N GLU A 83 -11.50 -9.14 -1.84
CA GLU A 83 -10.51 -9.96 -2.55
C GLU A 83 -9.09 -9.80 -2.01
N VAL A 84 -8.86 -8.82 -1.13
CA VAL A 84 -7.54 -8.50 -0.58
C VAL A 84 -7.44 -9.02 0.84
N ASN A 85 -6.40 -9.80 1.12
CA ASN A 85 -6.18 -10.37 2.45
C ASN A 85 -4.80 -10.08 3.03
N ARG A 86 -3.99 -9.30 2.31
CA ARG A 86 -2.64 -8.95 2.72
C ARG A 86 -2.26 -7.61 2.14
N VAL A 87 -1.62 -6.80 2.98
CA VAL A 87 -1.06 -5.51 2.60
C VAL A 87 0.42 -5.54 2.91
N VAL A 88 1.25 -5.15 1.95
CA VAL A 88 2.71 -5.01 2.12
C VAL A 88 3.13 -3.60 1.74
N VAL A 89 4.27 -3.15 2.26
CA VAL A 89 4.86 -1.86 1.90
C VAL A 89 6.15 -2.11 1.12
N ASP A 90 6.30 -1.46 -0.04
CA ASP A 90 7.54 -1.50 -0.80
C ASP A 90 8.53 -0.46 -0.26
N VAL A 91 9.62 -0.97 0.31
CA VAL A 91 10.70 -0.22 0.97
C VAL A 91 11.95 -0.05 0.09
N THR A 92 11.81 -0.24 -1.21
CA THR A 92 12.91 -0.12 -2.19
C THR A 92 13.06 1.34 -2.64
N SER A 93 14.25 1.93 -2.66
CA SER A 93 14.45 3.26 -3.26
C SER A 93 14.57 3.19 -4.79
N LYS A 94 14.38 4.32 -5.47
CA LYS A 94 14.72 4.53 -6.88
C LYS A 94 16.01 5.36 -6.95
N PRO A 95 17.11 4.81 -7.50
CA PRO A 95 17.35 3.40 -7.87
C PRO A 95 17.53 2.47 -6.64
N PRO A 96 17.43 1.11 -6.78
CA PRO A 96 17.35 0.34 -8.03
C PRO A 96 15.93 0.12 -8.57
N GLY A 97 14.89 0.39 -7.77
CA GLY A 97 13.51 0.22 -8.19
C GLY A 97 12.99 1.40 -9.02
N THR A 98 11.72 1.30 -9.43
CA THR A 98 10.93 2.39 -10.02
C THR A 98 9.83 2.83 -9.05
N ILE A 99 9.10 3.90 -9.41
CA ILE A 99 7.91 4.31 -8.65
C ILE A 99 6.75 3.38 -8.97
N GLU A 100 6.45 3.22 -10.26
CA GLU A 100 5.49 2.23 -10.74
C GLU A 100 6.10 0.83 -10.72
N TRP A 101 5.24 -0.19 -10.65
CA TRP A 101 5.63 -1.60 -10.74
C TRP A 101 5.52 -2.16 -12.16
N GLU A 102 4.94 -1.41 -13.11
CA GLU A 102 4.79 -1.73 -14.54
C GLU A 102 4.86 -0.48 -15.42
#